data_AF-A0A3N5ZH89-F1
#
_entry.id   AF-A0A3N5ZH89-F1
#
_cell.length_a   1.000
_cell.length_b   1.000
_cell.length_c   1.000
_cell.angle_alpha   90.00
_cell.angle_beta   90.00
_cell.angle_gamma   90.00
#
_symmetry.space_group_name_H-M   'P 1'
#
loop_
_entity.id
_entity.type
_entity.pdbx_description
1 polymer ?
#
loop_
_entity_poly.entity_id
_entity_poly.type
_entity_poly.pdbx_seq_one_letter_code
_entity_poly.pdbx_strand_id
1 'polypeptide(L)'
;MTSFNDTVANAIIGIDTIWGGDVLNPSGTGRFIADSWFSDQPLPLAYTHATAAAVRETGGVSAKQPNHDAIDRYVEAVKLTQTLSDFKMQAADQQGRRGVYLTGLAECLDVMWDLALEILGRRDPVSYERCVIASTGSRPGPSDPASKRELLLRRLTESGYPVSSQDGLLDAVDTWRSERVVPSASIPALAAAFIAEFNGLTTRNLMPYLPSSLAGVPRSNIRFMPIRDAWFSGSMNYLGRARNADGRPEFEATYEINSSLQISVPEFQQLISHEVEPG
;
A
#
# COMPACT_ATOMS: atom_id res chain seq x y z
N MET A 1 -0.47 14.50 29.78
CA MET A 1 -0.27 13.19 29.12
C MET A 1 -0.86 13.28 27.74
N THR A 2 -0.10 12.96 26.69
CA THR A 2 -0.64 12.74 25.34
C THR A 2 -1.65 11.60 25.40
N SER A 3 -2.74 11.66 24.65
CA SER A 3 -3.70 10.56 24.63
C SER A 3 -3.07 9.34 23.93
N PHE A 4 -3.61 8.14 24.20
CA PHE A 4 -3.20 6.92 23.49
C PHE A 4 -3.27 7.10 21.96
N ASN A 5 -4.34 7.71 21.46
CA ASN A 5 -4.52 7.97 20.03
C ASN A 5 -3.47 8.94 19.49
N ASP A 6 -3.06 9.95 20.27
CA ASP A 6 -1.98 10.86 19.87
C ASP A 6 -0.64 10.11 19.79
N THR A 7 -0.35 9.22 20.75
CA THR A 7 0.87 8.39 20.72
C THR A 7 0.89 7.50 19.49
N VAL A 8 -0.23 6.83 19.17
CA VAL A 8 -0.35 6.01 17.95
C VAL A 8 -0.15 6.85 16.68
N ALA A 9 -0.83 8.00 16.59
CA ALA A 9 -0.72 8.89 15.43
C ALA A 9 0.71 9.42 15.25
N ASN A 10 1.36 9.87 16.32
CA ASN A 10 2.75 10.34 16.26
C ASN A 10 3.73 9.21 15.95
N ALA A 11 3.48 7.97 16.37
CA ALA A 11 4.34 6.83 16.02
C ALA A 11 4.25 6.52 14.52
N ILE A 12 3.04 6.36 13.98
CA ILE A 12 2.81 6.02 12.57
C ILE A 12 3.36 7.12 11.65
N ILE A 13 2.90 8.36 11.87
CA ILE A 13 3.33 9.52 11.08
C ILE A 13 4.80 9.84 11.31
N GLY A 14 5.30 9.55 12.51
CA GLY A 14 6.69 9.62 12.89
C GLY A 14 7.60 8.85 11.94
N ILE A 15 7.31 7.55 11.82
CA ILE A 15 8.02 6.67 10.89
C ILE A 15 7.76 7.09 9.44
N ASP A 16 6.51 7.32 9.03
CA ASP A 16 6.18 7.72 7.65
C ASP A 16 7.02 8.92 7.19
N THR A 17 7.10 9.97 8.01
CA THR A 17 7.90 11.17 7.75
C THR A 17 9.38 10.86 7.61
N ILE A 18 9.96 9.97 8.43
CA ILE A 18 11.38 9.57 8.31
C ILE A 18 11.68 8.92 6.96
N TRP A 19 10.73 8.17 6.43
CA TRP A 19 10.84 7.55 5.11
C TRP A 19 10.49 8.50 3.95
N GLY A 20 10.22 9.78 4.26
CA GLY A 20 9.90 10.82 3.29
C GLY A 20 8.41 10.87 2.92
N GLY A 21 7.55 10.14 3.62
CA GLY A 21 6.12 10.09 3.37
C GLY A 21 5.40 11.40 3.71
N ASP A 22 4.41 11.74 2.90
CA ASP A 22 3.53 12.88 3.08
C ASP A 22 2.06 12.45 2.96
N VAL A 23 1.43 12.19 4.10
CA VAL A 23 0.02 11.81 4.20
C VAL A 23 -0.99 12.85 3.68
N LEU A 24 -0.52 14.07 3.34
CA LEU A 24 -1.37 15.04 2.63
C LEU A 24 -1.20 15.04 1.12
N ASN A 25 -0.18 14.36 0.59
CA ASN A 25 0.09 14.30 -0.84
C ASN A 25 -1.08 13.60 -1.57
N PRO A 26 -1.64 14.21 -2.63
CA PRO A 26 -2.75 13.61 -3.37
C PRO A 26 -2.36 12.34 -4.14
N SER A 27 -1.07 12.13 -4.44
CA SER A 27 -0.57 10.99 -5.21
C SER A 27 0.14 9.97 -4.32
N GLY A 28 0.02 8.69 -4.68
CA GLY A 28 0.74 7.60 -4.03
C GLY A 28 2.26 7.72 -4.17
N THR A 29 2.73 8.53 -5.12
CA THR A 29 4.16 8.83 -5.31
C THR A 29 4.80 9.53 -4.11
N GLY A 30 4.02 10.24 -3.29
CA GLY A 30 4.50 10.92 -2.09
C GLY A 30 4.08 10.27 -0.79
N ARG A 31 3.39 9.13 -0.82
CA ARG A 31 2.94 8.40 0.38
C ARG A 31 3.74 7.10 0.50
N PHE A 32 4.10 6.71 1.72
CA PHE A 32 5.06 5.62 1.91
C PHE A 32 4.56 4.54 2.87
N ILE A 33 4.34 4.87 4.14
CA ILE A 33 3.90 3.92 5.17
C ILE A 33 2.46 4.19 5.57
N ALA A 34 2.13 5.46 5.79
CA ALA A 34 0.76 5.88 5.98
C ALA A 34 0.17 6.30 4.64
N ASP A 35 -1.08 5.93 4.40
CA ASP A 35 -1.85 6.41 3.25
C ASP A 35 -2.31 7.85 3.54
N SER A 36 -3.58 8.20 3.32
CA SER A 36 -4.04 9.58 3.54
C SER A 36 -4.49 9.86 4.97
N TRP A 37 -4.27 11.10 5.43
CA TRP A 37 -4.92 11.61 6.65
C TRP A 37 -6.30 12.19 6.31
N PHE A 38 -7.37 11.46 6.67
CA PHE A 38 -8.77 11.79 6.35
C PHE A 38 -9.73 11.79 7.55
N SER A 39 -9.21 11.62 8.77
CA SER A 39 -9.99 11.42 9.99
C SER A 39 -10.69 12.67 10.54
N ASP A 40 -10.55 13.82 9.85
CA ASP A 40 -10.92 15.16 10.32
C ASP A 40 -10.29 15.56 11.68
N GLN A 41 -9.42 14.71 12.24
CA GLN A 41 -8.66 15.01 13.45
C GLN A 41 -7.47 15.91 13.12
N PRO A 42 -6.99 16.72 14.08
CA PRO A 42 -5.74 17.45 13.93
C PRO A 42 -4.59 16.50 13.60
N LEU A 43 -3.75 16.89 12.65
CA LEU A 43 -2.51 16.18 12.36
C LEU A 43 -1.59 16.17 13.60
N PRO A 44 -0.86 15.07 13.85
CA PRO A 44 0.01 14.97 15.00
C PRO A 44 1.25 15.86 14.85
N LEU A 45 1.93 16.12 15.97
CA LEU A 45 3.16 16.90 16.01
C LEU A 45 4.24 16.36 15.05
N ALA A 46 4.31 15.03 14.92
CA ALA A 46 5.16 14.33 13.97
C ALA A 46 4.99 14.84 12.51
N TYR A 47 3.81 15.34 12.13
CA TYR A 47 3.61 15.95 10.81
C TYR A 47 3.79 17.47 10.82
N THR A 48 3.25 18.14 11.83
CA THR A 48 3.06 19.60 11.82
C THR A 48 4.30 20.37 12.27
N HIS A 49 5.26 19.72 12.92
CA HIS A 49 6.50 20.38 13.35
C HIS A 49 7.35 20.82 12.15
N ALA A 50 7.99 21.99 12.24
CA ALA A 50 8.76 22.56 11.12
C ALA A 50 9.89 21.65 10.61
N THR A 51 10.47 20.82 11.48
CA THR A 51 11.50 19.84 11.08
C THR A 51 10.93 18.69 10.25
N ALA A 52 9.65 18.35 10.38
CA ALA A 52 9.00 17.29 9.60
C ALA A 52 8.94 17.64 8.11
N ALA A 53 8.64 18.90 7.78
CA ALA A 53 8.62 19.40 6.41
C ALA A 53 9.99 19.23 5.73
N ALA A 54 11.08 19.58 6.43
CA ALA A 54 12.44 19.45 5.90
C ALA A 54 12.82 17.99 5.59
N VAL A 55 12.38 17.02 6.40
CA VAL A 55 12.62 15.60 6.13
C VAL A 55 11.84 15.15 4.89
N ARG A 56 10.58 15.55 4.74
CA ARG A 56 9.75 15.23 3.56
C ARG A 56 10.30 15.84 2.28
N GLU A 57 10.67 17.11 2.31
CA GLU A 57 11.27 17.82 1.17
C GLU A 57 12.58 17.19 0.70
N THR A 58 13.34 16.59 1.63
CA THR A 58 14.60 15.92 1.31
C THR A 58 14.44 14.43 1.01
N GLY A 59 13.22 13.88 1.08
CA GLY A 59 12.91 12.48 0.79
C GLY A 59 13.27 11.50 1.91
N GLY A 60 13.59 11.99 3.12
CA GLY A 60 13.92 11.16 4.28
C GLY A 60 15.07 10.17 4.04
N VAL A 61 14.97 8.99 4.65
CA VAL A 61 15.93 7.88 4.43
C VAL A 61 15.81 7.20 3.07
N SER A 62 14.71 7.44 2.35
CA SER A 62 14.49 6.92 0.99
C SER A 62 15.26 7.69 -0.08
N ALA A 63 15.81 8.86 0.27
CA ALA A 63 16.61 9.67 -0.63
C ALA A 63 17.93 8.96 -1.00
N LYS A 64 18.43 9.20 -2.22
CA LYS A 64 19.74 8.69 -2.66
C LYS A 64 20.89 9.09 -1.72
N GLN A 65 20.78 10.26 -1.10
CA GLN A 65 21.69 10.77 -0.09
C GLN A 65 20.83 11.39 1.04
N PRO A 66 20.52 10.61 2.09
CA PRO A 66 19.70 11.10 3.20
C PRO A 66 20.32 12.32 3.89
N ASN A 67 19.50 13.31 4.22
CA ASN A 67 19.93 14.48 4.98
C ASN A 67 19.95 14.15 6.49
N HIS A 68 21.11 13.67 6.97
CA HIS A 68 21.29 13.26 8.37
C HIS A 68 20.92 14.37 9.38
N ASP A 69 21.34 15.61 9.14
CA ASP A 69 21.08 16.74 10.05
C ASP A 69 19.59 17.12 10.13
N ALA A 70 18.86 17.00 9.02
CA ALA A 70 17.41 17.22 9.02
C ALA A 70 16.69 16.11 9.80
N ILE A 71 17.11 14.86 9.60
CA ILE A 71 16.54 13.70 10.29
C ILE A 71 16.81 13.77 11.79
N ASP A 72 18.01 14.14 12.22
CA ASP A 72 18.35 14.23 13.65
C ASP A 72 17.53 15.28 14.38
N ARG A 73 17.45 16.49 13.80
CA ARG A 73 16.61 17.57 14.34
C ARG A 73 15.14 17.15 14.40
N TYR A 74 14.67 16.37 13.44
CA TYR A 74 13.31 15.85 13.44
C TYR A 74 13.08 14.84 14.57
N VAL A 75 13.91 13.80 14.65
CA VAL A 75 13.83 12.75 15.68
C VAL A 75 13.84 13.33 17.08
N GLU A 76 14.72 14.30 17.34
CA GLU A 76 14.79 15.00 18.62
C GLU A 76 13.54 15.85 18.88
N ALA A 77 13.13 16.69 17.93
CA ALA A 77 12.03 17.63 18.12
C ALA A 77 10.68 16.94 18.39
N VAL A 78 10.41 15.82 17.73
CA VAL A 78 9.16 15.07 17.90
C VAL A 78 9.28 13.92 18.89
N LYS A 79 10.47 13.73 19.49
CA LYS A 79 10.78 12.66 20.44
C LYS A 79 10.40 11.29 19.91
N LEU A 80 10.79 10.99 18.68
CA LEU A 80 10.29 9.81 17.98
C LEU A 80 10.63 8.51 18.71
N THR A 81 11.87 8.35 19.17
CA THR A 81 12.31 7.15 19.90
C THR A 81 11.48 6.90 21.17
N GLN A 82 11.16 7.97 21.91
CA GLN A 82 10.30 7.87 23.08
C GLN A 82 8.86 7.51 22.67
N THR A 83 8.36 8.14 21.61
CA THR A 83 7.00 7.89 21.11
C THR A 83 6.79 6.44 20.68
N LEU A 84 7.77 5.84 20.00
CA LEU A 84 7.74 4.42 19.62
C LEU A 84 7.74 3.50 20.85
N SER A 85 8.61 3.81 21.82
CA SER A 85 8.70 3.07 23.08
C SER A 85 7.38 3.14 23.86
N ASP A 86 6.79 4.33 23.96
CA ASP A 86 5.51 4.57 24.61
C ASP A 86 4.38 3.84 23.90
N PHE A 87 4.33 3.88 22.56
CA PHE A 87 3.34 3.17 21.79
C PHE A 87 3.42 1.66 22.04
N LYS A 88 4.62 1.08 22.01
CA LYS A 88 4.84 -0.35 22.26
C LYS A 88 4.35 -0.78 23.64
N MET A 89 4.67 -0.01 24.68
CA MET A 89 4.19 -0.28 26.03
C MET A 89 2.65 -0.19 26.12
N GLN A 90 2.08 0.89 25.60
CA GLN A 90 0.63 1.11 25.65
C GLN A 90 -0.15 0.09 24.82
N ALA A 91 0.42 -0.40 23.71
CA ALA A 91 -0.15 -1.45 22.87
C ALA A 91 -0.23 -2.80 23.60
N ALA A 92 0.81 -3.13 24.38
CA ALA A 92 0.85 -4.35 25.18
C ALA A 92 -0.22 -4.38 26.29
N ASP A 93 -0.62 -3.20 26.79
CA ASP A 93 -1.68 -3.07 27.80
C ASP A 93 -3.10 -3.20 27.22
N GLN A 94 -3.25 -3.19 25.89
CA GLN A 94 -4.56 -3.35 25.25
C GLN A 94 -5.01 -4.81 25.23
N GLN A 95 -6.31 -5.02 25.46
CA GLN A 95 -6.89 -6.37 25.53
C GLN A 95 -7.48 -6.84 24.18
N GLY A 96 -7.59 -8.16 24.04
CA GLY A 96 -8.27 -8.80 22.91
C GLY A 96 -7.58 -8.58 21.56
N ARG A 97 -8.36 -8.72 20.47
CA ARG A 97 -7.83 -8.62 19.10
C ARG A 97 -7.22 -7.25 18.79
N ARG A 98 -7.71 -6.19 19.44
CA ARG A 98 -7.15 -4.84 19.31
C ARG A 98 -5.71 -4.80 19.82
N GLY A 99 -5.43 -5.40 20.98
CA GLY A 99 -4.06 -5.47 21.52
C GLY A 99 -3.12 -6.30 20.67
N VAL A 100 -3.59 -7.43 20.11
CA VAL A 100 -2.80 -8.23 19.15
C VAL A 100 -2.42 -7.41 17.92
N TYR A 101 -3.39 -6.70 17.32
CA TYR A 101 -3.14 -5.85 16.17
C TYR A 101 -2.15 -4.71 16.48
N LEU A 102 -2.36 -3.99 17.59
CA LEU A 102 -1.53 -2.86 17.96
C LEU A 102 -0.10 -3.27 18.33
N THR A 103 0.07 -4.41 19.01
CA THR A 103 1.40 -4.97 19.30
C THR A 103 2.12 -5.33 18.00
N GLY A 104 1.43 -5.97 17.06
CA GLY A 104 1.99 -6.26 15.73
C GLY A 104 2.39 -4.99 14.99
N LEU A 105 1.52 -3.96 15.00
CA LEU A 105 1.82 -2.67 14.39
C LEU A 105 3.04 -1.99 15.04
N ALA A 106 3.16 -2.01 16.37
CA ALA A 106 4.31 -1.47 17.07
C ALA A 106 5.62 -2.19 16.66
N GLU A 107 5.59 -3.52 16.52
CA GLU A 107 6.74 -4.28 16.02
C GLU A 107 7.10 -3.92 14.57
N CYS A 108 6.10 -3.70 13.70
CA CYS A 108 6.35 -3.21 12.34
C CYS A 108 7.05 -1.85 12.34
N LEU A 109 6.57 -0.90 13.15
CA LEU A 109 7.18 0.42 13.25
C LEU A 109 8.60 0.36 13.82
N ASP A 110 8.86 -0.51 14.81
CA ASP A 110 10.21 -0.74 15.33
C ASP A 110 11.16 -1.31 14.27
N VAL A 111 10.69 -2.24 13.44
CA VAL A 111 11.48 -2.76 12.31
C VAL A 111 11.77 -1.67 11.29
N MET A 112 10.76 -0.86 10.92
CA MET A 112 10.94 0.25 9.98
C MET A 112 11.87 1.34 10.54
N TRP A 113 11.85 1.57 11.86
CA TRP A 113 12.79 2.46 12.52
C TRP A 113 14.22 1.91 12.48
N ASP A 114 14.40 0.63 12.78
CA ASP A 114 15.73 0.01 12.75
C ASP A 114 16.31 -0.04 11.34
N LEU A 115 15.48 -0.28 10.33
CA LEU A 115 15.87 -0.18 8.92
C LEU A 115 16.30 1.26 8.54
N ALA A 116 15.58 2.27 9.04
CA ALA A 116 15.99 3.66 8.87
C ALA A 116 17.36 3.95 9.53
N LEU A 117 17.61 3.41 10.72
CA LEU A 117 18.90 3.54 11.41
C LEU A 117 20.03 2.77 10.69
N GLU A 118 19.75 1.61 10.11
CA GLU A 118 20.67 0.86 9.26
C GLU A 118 21.09 1.70 8.04
N ILE A 119 20.14 2.28 7.31
CA ILE A 119 20.40 3.17 6.15
C ILE A 119 21.30 4.35 6.56
N LEU A 120 21.10 4.89 7.77
CA LEU A 120 21.90 5.98 8.30
C LEU A 120 23.26 5.54 8.88
N GLY A 121 23.59 4.25 8.85
CA GLY A 121 24.84 3.71 9.38
C GLY A 121 24.95 3.73 10.91
N ARG A 122 23.81 3.69 11.62
CA ARG A 122 23.72 3.85 13.08
C ARG A 122 23.41 2.56 13.83
N ARG A 123 23.14 1.48 13.11
CA ARG A 123 22.87 0.15 13.67
C ARG A 123 23.37 -0.93 12.70
N ASP A 124 23.61 -2.11 13.25
CA ASP A 124 23.84 -3.32 12.47
C ASP A 124 22.65 -3.63 11.54
N PRO A 125 22.89 -4.35 10.43
CA PRO A 125 21.84 -4.73 9.50
C PRO A 125 20.67 -5.48 10.15
N VAL A 126 19.45 -5.09 9.81
CA VAL A 126 18.23 -5.77 10.24
C VAL A 126 18.11 -7.08 9.49
N SER A 127 17.89 -8.18 10.22
CA SER A 127 17.80 -9.49 9.59
C SER A 127 16.56 -9.61 8.70
N TYR A 128 16.73 -10.27 7.55
CA TYR A 128 15.63 -10.58 6.63
C TYR A 128 14.48 -11.32 7.33
N GLU A 129 14.79 -12.27 8.22
CA GLU A 129 13.77 -12.99 9.01
C GLU A 129 12.92 -12.03 9.85
N ARG A 130 13.53 -11.02 10.48
CA ARG A 130 12.78 -10.04 11.28
C ARG A 130 11.85 -9.19 10.41
N CYS A 131 12.32 -8.76 9.24
CA CYS A 131 11.49 -8.03 8.27
C CYS A 131 10.28 -8.85 7.82
N VAL A 132 10.48 -10.15 7.52
CA VAL A 132 9.40 -11.05 7.08
C VAL A 132 8.41 -11.33 8.20
N ILE A 133 8.88 -11.56 9.43
CA ILE A 133 8.00 -11.78 10.59
C ILE A 133 7.14 -10.54 10.85
N ALA A 134 7.73 -9.34 10.84
CA ALA A 134 6.96 -8.11 11.03
C ALA A 134 5.90 -7.92 9.92
N SER A 135 6.27 -8.19 8.67
CA SER A 135 5.37 -7.98 7.53
C SER A 135 4.26 -9.03 7.40
N THR A 136 4.49 -10.27 7.85
CA THR A 136 3.61 -11.42 7.55
C THR A 136 3.11 -12.18 8.77
N GLY A 137 3.67 -11.91 9.96
CA GLY A 137 3.43 -12.69 11.17
C GLY A 137 4.05 -14.10 11.15
N SER A 138 4.84 -14.44 10.12
CA SER A 138 5.40 -15.78 9.91
C SER A 138 6.89 -15.73 9.59
N ARG A 139 7.62 -16.82 9.86
CA ARG A 139 9.02 -16.96 9.43
C ARG A 139 9.11 -17.05 7.90
N PRO A 140 10.22 -16.60 7.30
CA PRO A 140 10.41 -16.78 5.86
C PRO A 140 10.44 -18.25 5.48
N GLY A 141 9.80 -18.57 4.37
CA GLY A 141 9.84 -19.87 3.71
C GLY A 141 10.11 -19.71 2.22
N PRO A 142 10.66 -20.74 1.55
CA PRO A 142 10.83 -20.70 0.12
C PRO A 142 9.48 -20.65 -0.59
N SER A 143 9.41 -19.90 -1.69
CA SER A 143 8.28 -19.97 -2.61
C SER A 143 8.39 -21.24 -3.46
N ASP A 144 7.34 -22.05 -3.53
CA ASP A 144 7.24 -23.19 -4.45
C ASP A 144 6.15 -22.93 -5.51
N PRO A 145 6.54 -22.51 -6.73
CA PRO A 145 5.59 -22.22 -7.80
C PRO A 145 5.27 -23.45 -8.67
N ALA A 146 5.74 -24.66 -8.35
CA ALA A 146 5.67 -25.83 -9.25
C ALA A 146 4.23 -26.12 -9.73
N SER A 147 3.27 -26.20 -8.81
CA SER A 147 1.86 -26.46 -9.13
C SER A 147 1.24 -25.36 -10.00
N LYS A 148 1.63 -24.09 -9.79
CA LYS A 148 1.18 -22.96 -10.62
C LYS A 148 1.77 -23.03 -12.03
N ARG A 149 3.04 -23.44 -12.16
CA ARG A 149 3.71 -23.63 -13.46
C ARG A 149 3.08 -24.78 -14.25
N GLU A 150 2.78 -25.91 -13.60
CA GLU A 150 2.09 -27.05 -14.23
C GLU A 150 0.69 -26.67 -14.72
N LEU A 151 -0.05 -25.91 -13.92
CA LEU A 151 -1.37 -25.41 -14.32
C LEU A 151 -1.26 -24.48 -15.53
N LEU A 152 -0.30 -23.54 -15.50
CA LEU A 152 -0.10 -22.58 -16.59
C LEU A 152 0.28 -23.29 -17.90
N LEU A 153 1.22 -24.24 -17.83
CA LEU A 153 1.63 -25.09 -18.95
C LEU A 153 0.42 -25.79 -19.60
N ARG A 154 -0.42 -26.41 -18.77
CA ARG A 154 -1.63 -27.10 -19.24
C ARG A 154 -2.59 -26.14 -19.93
N ARG A 155 -2.88 -24.98 -19.32
CA ARG A 155 -3.81 -23.99 -19.87
C ARG A 155 -3.33 -23.36 -21.18
N LEU A 156 -2.04 -23.07 -21.30
CA LEU A 156 -1.45 -22.54 -22.54
C LEU A 156 -1.51 -23.58 -23.65
N THR A 157 -1.18 -24.83 -23.36
CA THR A 157 -1.27 -25.93 -24.33
C THR A 157 -2.71 -26.15 -24.81
N GLU A 158 -3.68 -26.20 -23.89
CA GLU A 158 -5.12 -26.28 -24.21
C GLU A 158 -5.60 -25.10 -25.05
N SER A 159 -4.97 -23.93 -24.91
CA SER A 159 -5.31 -22.70 -25.62
C SER A 159 -4.57 -22.54 -26.96
N GLY A 160 -3.79 -23.54 -27.40
CA GLY A 160 -3.08 -23.52 -28.67
C GLY A 160 -1.68 -22.87 -28.64
N TYR A 161 -1.10 -22.67 -27.46
CA TYR A 161 0.27 -22.18 -27.27
C TYR A 161 1.12 -23.31 -26.70
N PRO A 162 1.50 -24.32 -27.51
CA PRO A 162 2.22 -25.49 -27.05
C PRO A 162 3.62 -25.11 -26.56
N VAL A 163 3.98 -25.65 -25.40
CA VAL A 163 5.28 -25.44 -24.77
C VAL A 163 6.11 -26.72 -24.94
N SER A 164 7.21 -26.65 -25.68
CA SER A 164 8.06 -27.81 -25.98
C SER A 164 9.12 -28.09 -24.92
N SER A 165 9.36 -27.15 -23.99
CA SER A 165 10.31 -27.27 -22.88
C SER A 165 9.92 -26.35 -21.72
N GLN A 166 10.46 -26.58 -20.50
CA GLN A 166 10.21 -25.67 -19.38
C GLN A 166 10.65 -24.22 -19.67
N ASP A 167 11.72 -24.03 -20.44
CA ASP A 167 12.20 -22.70 -20.85
C ASP A 167 11.24 -22.03 -21.84
N GLY A 168 10.51 -22.81 -22.65
CA GLY A 168 9.50 -22.31 -23.58
C GLY A 168 8.20 -21.84 -22.91
N LEU A 169 8.04 -22.01 -21.59
CA LEU A 169 6.84 -21.55 -20.88
C LEU A 169 6.75 -20.02 -20.90
N LEU A 170 7.88 -19.32 -20.72
CA LEU A 170 7.91 -17.86 -20.77
C LEU A 170 7.55 -17.35 -22.17
N ASP A 171 8.15 -17.92 -23.21
CA ASP A 171 7.86 -17.54 -24.61
C ASP A 171 6.38 -17.76 -24.97
N ALA A 172 5.78 -18.86 -24.51
CA ALA A 172 4.36 -19.14 -24.72
C ALA A 172 3.47 -18.13 -23.98
N VAL A 173 3.84 -17.76 -22.75
CA VAL A 173 3.15 -16.68 -22.00
C VAL A 173 3.26 -15.37 -22.77
N ASP A 174 4.45 -14.98 -23.19
CA ASP A 174 4.66 -13.70 -23.88
C ASP A 174 3.94 -13.65 -25.23
N THR A 175 3.93 -14.76 -25.97
CA THR A 175 3.13 -14.88 -27.20
C THR A 175 1.64 -14.71 -26.90
N TRP A 176 1.11 -15.45 -25.92
CA TRP A 176 -0.29 -15.36 -25.50
C TRP A 176 -0.66 -13.94 -25.03
N ARG A 177 0.23 -13.27 -24.30
CA ARG A 177 0.04 -11.90 -23.79
C ARG A 177 0.05 -10.88 -24.93
N SER A 178 0.96 -11.01 -25.89
CA SER A 178 1.15 -10.05 -26.99
C SER A 178 -0.09 -9.85 -27.86
N GLU A 179 -0.88 -10.90 -28.04
CA GLU A 179 -2.13 -10.88 -28.81
C GLU A 179 -3.30 -10.23 -28.05
N ARG A 180 -3.12 -9.93 -26.75
CA ARG A 180 -4.18 -9.50 -25.82
C ARG A 180 -3.82 -8.20 -25.11
N VAL A 181 -2.81 -7.47 -25.58
CA VAL A 181 -2.38 -6.21 -24.96
C VAL A 181 -3.53 -5.20 -24.99
N VAL A 182 -3.77 -4.55 -23.85
CA VAL A 182 -4.72 -3.45 -23.72
C VAL A 182 -4.13 -2.20 -24.38
N PRO A 183 -4.77 -1.63 -25.42
CA PRO A 183 -4.36 -0.32 -25.93
C PRO A 183 -4.57 0.74 -24.86
N SER A 184 -3.61 1.64 -24.65
CA SER A 184 -3.68 2.67 -23.59
C SER A 184 -4.94 3.54 -23.69
N ALA A 185 -5.41 3.83 -24.91
CA ALA A 185 -6.64 4.58 -25.15
C ALA A 185 -7.92 3.86 -24.68
N SER A 186 -7.88 2.52 -24.57
CA SER A 186 -9.01 1.69 -24.14
C SER A 186 -9.06 1.47 -22.63
N ILE A 187 -7.97 1.78 -21.89
CA ILE A 187 -7.88 1.55 -20.44
C ILE A 187 -9.08 2.14 -19.68
N PRO A 188 -9.49 3.42 -19.88
CA PRO A 188 -10.61 3.98 -19.11
C PRO A 188 -11.94 3.24 -19.34
N ALA A 189 -12.21 2.86 -20.60
CA ALA A 189 -13.45 2.17 -20.96
C ALA A 189 -13.49 0.74 -20.42
N LEU A 190 -12.37 0.00 -20.56
CA LEU A 190 -12.24 -1.35 -20.02
C LEU A 190 -12.29 -1.34 -18.48
N ALA A 191 -11.69 -0.33 -17.84
CA ALA A 191 -11.74 -0.20 -16.40
C ALA A 191 -13.18 -0.07 -15.91
N ALA A 192 -13.93 0.87 -16.49
CA ALA A 192 -15.32 1.09 -16.15
C ALA A 192 -16.17 -0.18 -16.34
N ALA A 193 -15.92 -0.93 -17.42
CA ALA A 193 -16.63 -2.19 -17.70
C ALA A 193 -16.34 -3.27 -16.64
N PHE A 194 -15.07 -3.55 -16.33
CA PHE A 194 -14.71 -4.57 -15.34
C PHE A 194 -15.13 -4.18 -13.92
N ILE A 195 -15.03 -2.91 -13.55
CA ILE A 195 -15.52 -2.43 -12.25
C ILE A 195 -17.03 -2.65 -12.13
N ALA A 196 -17.80 -2.35 -13.17
CA ALA A 196 -19.25 -2.58 -13.17
C ALA A 196 -19.60 -4.07 -13.07
N GLU A 197 -18.87 -4.93 -13.80
CA GLU A 197 -19.03 -6.38 -13.74
C GLU A 197 -18.74 -6.92 -12.33
N PHE A 198 -17.58 -6.59 -11.76
CA PHE A 198 -17.19 -7.05 -10.43
C PHE A 198 -18.09 -6.50 -9.34
N ASN A 199 -18.51 -5.23 -9.41
CA ASN A 199 -19.47 -4.69 -8.46
C ASN A 199 -20.81 -5.47 -8.48
N GLY A 200 -21.27 -5.88 -9.68
CA GLY A 200 -22.43 -6.75 -9.82
C GLY A 200 -22.22 -8.14 -9.21
N LEU A 201 -21.03 -8.72 -9.38
CA LEU A 201 -20.66 -10.01 -8.78
C LEU A 201 -20.54 -9.91 -7.26
N THR A 202 -19.92 -8.86 -6.72
CA THR A 202 -19.79 -8.66 -5.28
C THR A 202 -21.14 -8.40 -4.62
N THR A 203 -22.01 -7.62 -5.27
CA THR A 203 -23.38 -7.40 -4.79
C THR A 203 -24.15 -8.71 -4.63
N ARG A 204 -24.00 -9.64 -5.59
CA ARG A 204 -24.68 -10.94 -5.54
C ARG A 204 -24.03 -11.92 -4.57
N ASN A 205 -22.70 -11.98 -4.52
CA ASN A 205 -21.97 -13.09 -3.91
C ASN A 205 -21.28 -12.76 -2.58
N LEU A 206 -21.09 -11.48 -2.24
CA LEU A 206 -20.39 -11.07 -1.00
C LEU A 206 -21.31 -10.24 -0.10
N MET A 207 -21.98 -9.23 -0.64
CA MET A 207 -22.78 -8.28 0.16
C MET A 207 -23.81 -8.94 1.09
N PRO A 208 -24.50 -10.04 0.73
CA PRO A 208 -25.43 -10.72 1.64
C PRO A 208 -24.78 -11.27 2.92
N TYR A 209 -23.46 -11.43 2.93
CA TYR A 209 -22.69 -11.98 4.05
C TYR A 209 -21.98 -10.90 4.86
N LEU A 210 -22.04 -9.63 4.45
CA LEU A 210 -21.43 -8.51 5.17
C LEU A 210 -22.42 -7.84 6.14
N PRO A 211 -21.92 -7.22 7.23
CA PRO A 211 -22.76 -6.41 8.10
C PRO A 211 -23.49 -5.31 7.34
N SER A 212 -24.75 -5.06 7.69
CA SER A 212 -25.59 -4.02 7.05
C SER A 212 -24.99 -2.62 7.15
N SER A 213 -24.15 -2.36 8.16
CA SER A 213 -23.41 -1.11 8.31
C SER A 213 -22.44 -0.83 7.17
N LEU A 214 -22.00 -1.86 6.44
CA LEU A 214 -21.09 -1.71 5.29
C LEU A 214 -21.84 -1.50 3.97
N ALA A 215 -23.18 -1.65 3.94
CA ALA A 215 -23.96 -1.57 2.71
C ALA A 215 -23.90 -0.20 2.02
N GLY A 216 -23.66 0.87 2.79
CA GLY A 216 -23.55 2.24 2.31
C GLY A 216 -22.13 2.71 2.00
N VAL A 217 -21.11 1.86 2.21
CA VAL A 217 -19.72 2.21 1.88
C VAL A 217 -19.57 2.12 0.36
N PRO A 218 -19.17 3.20 -0.33
CA PRO A 218 -18.91 3.13 -1.77
C PRO A 218 -17.66 2.27 -2.04
N ARG A 219 -17.68 1.50 -3.14
CA ARG A 219 -16.66 0.48 -3.46
C ARG A 219 -16.15 0.56 -4.89
N SER A 220 -17.00 1.01 -5.81
CA SER A 220 -16.77 0.91 -7.26
C SER A 220 -16.68 2.26 -7.98
N ASN A 221 -16.71 3.38 -7.26
CA ASN A 221 -16.67 4.72 -7.86
C ASN A 221 -15.26 5.31 -7.93
N ILE A 222 -14.30 4.46 -8.31
CA ILE A 222 -12.87 4.81 -8.44
C ILE A 222 -12.59 5.41 -9.80
N ARG A 223 -11.79 6.49 -9.83
CA ARG A 223 -11.33 7.09 -11.09
C ARG A 223 -9.94 6.59 -11.46
N PHE A 224 -9.80 6.03 -12.66
CA PHE A 224 -8.49 5.67 -13.19
C PHE A 224 -7.78 6.91 -13.71
N MET A 225 -6.56 7.16 -13.23
CA MET A 225 -5.72 8.28 -13.62
C MET A 225 -4.42 7.76 -14.25
N PRO A 226 -4.08 8.15 -15.48
CA PRO A 226 -2.79 7.78 -16.05
C PRO A 226 -1.67 8.56 -15.37
N ILE A 227 -0.64 7.86 -14.92
CA ILE A 227 0.65 8.45 -14.53
C ILE A 227 1.73 8.01 -15.52
N ARG A 228 2.81 8.78 -15.65
CA ARG A 228 3.97 8.45 -16.49
C ARG A 228 5.20 8.35 -15.62
N ASP A 229 6.12 7.47 -16.02
CA ASP A 229 7.46 7.34 -15.43
C ASP A 229 7.48 7.06 -13.91
N ALA A 230 6.40 6.49 -13.39
CA ALA A 230 6.35 6.03 -12.01
C ALA A 230 7.18 4.76 -11.85
N TRP A 231 7.83 4.61 -10.69
CA TRP A 231 8.62 3.42 -10.35
C TRP A 231 7.74 2.21 -9.96
N PHE A 232 6.42 2.39 -9.89
CA PHE A 232 5.42 1.36 -9.61
C PHE A 232 4.40 1.23 -10.77
N SER A 233 3.69 0.10 -10.81
CA SER A 233 2.70 -0.23 -11.86
C SER A 233 1.36 0.48 -11.70
N GLY A 234 0.94 0.68 -10.45
CA GLY A 234 -0.22 1.48 -10.11
C GLY A 234 -0.32 1.70 -8.60
N SER A 235 -1.18 2.61 -8.18
CA SER A 235 -1.43 2.93 -6.78
C SER A 235 -2.91 3.25 -6.57
N MET A 236 -3.53 2.54 -5.64
CA MET A 236 -4.83 2.93 -5.11
C MET A 236 -4.64 4.08 -4.12
N ASN A 237 -5.34 5.18 -4.35
CA ASN A 237 -5.29 6.37 -3.51
C ASN A 237 -6.68 6.66 -2.98
N TYR A 238 -6.89 6.47 -1.68
CA TYR A 238 -8.08 6.97 -1.01
C TYR A 238 -7.73 8.23 -0.23
N LEU A 239 -8.30 9.38 -0.63
CA LEU A 239 -8.07 10.66 0.02
C LEU A 239 -9.11 10.95 1.10
N GLY A 240 -10.37 10.54 0.88
CA GLY A 240 -11.44 10.60 1.88
C GLY A 240 -11.77 11.99 2.45
N ARG A 241 -11.45 13.09 1.77
CA ARG A 241 -11.68 14.47 2.25
C ARG A 241 -12.94 15.10 1.66
N ALA A 242 -13.31 14.71 0.44
CA ALA A 242 -14.50 15.21 -0.20
C ALA A 242 -15.77 14.88 0.63
N ARG A 243 -16.71 15.81 0.64
CA ARG A 243 -17.98 15.73 1.36
C ARG A 243 -19.10 16.19 0.44
N ASN A 244 -20.21 15.46 0.44
CA ASN A 244 -21.44 15.89 -0.20
C ASN A 244 -21.98 17.16 0.49
N ALA A 245 -22.96 17.82 -0.13
CA ALA A 245 -23.61 19.01 0.44
C ALA A 245 -24.25 18.78 1.82
N ASP A 246 -24.57 17.53 2.17
CA ASP A 246 -25.13 17.12 3.46
C ASP A 246 -24.05 16.68 4.48
N GLY A 247 -22.77 16.83 4.15
CA GLY A 247 -21.63 16.51 5.01
C GLY A 247 -21.24 15.03 5.02
N ARG A 248 -21.89 14.15 4.25
CA ARG A 248 -21.47 12.74 4.14
C ARG A 248 -20.18 12.61 3.33
N PRO A 249 -19.25 11.71 3.70
CA PRO A 249 -18.03 11.47 2.93
C PRO A 249 -18.37 11.03 1.51
N GLU A 250 -17.72 11.66 0.55
CA GLU A 250 -17.61 11.12 -0.80
C GLU A 250 -16.47 10.11 -0.81
N PHE A 251 -16.62 9.03 -1.58
CA PHE A 251 -15.51 8.11 -1.80
C PHE A 251 -14.58 8.71 -2.83
N GLU A 252 -13.68 9.55 -2.31
CA GLU A 252 -12.61 10.22 -3.04
C GLU A 252 -11.45 9.24 -3.24
N ALA A 253 -11.63 8.36 -4.21
CA ALA A 253 -10.64 7.35 -4.57
C ALA A 253 -10.21 7.46 -6.04
N THR A 254 -8.91 7.36 -6.26
CA THR A 254 -8.31 7.28 -7.59
C THR A 254 -7.39 6.09 -7.67
N TYR A 255 -7.39 5.39 -8.80
CA TYR A 255 -6.35 4.42 -9.12
C TYR A 255 -5.40 5.05 -10.13
N GLU A 256 -4.20 5.39 -9.69
CA GLU A 256 -3.16 5.84 -10.59
C GLU A 256 -2.56 4.62 -11.28
N ILE A 257 -2.61 4.55 -12.61
CA ILE A 257 -2.02 3.46 -13.40
C ILE A 257 -0.88 4.00 -14.25
N ASN A 258 0.26 3.32 -14.21
CA ASN A 258 1.40 3.67 -15.05
C ASN A 258 1.04 3.40 -16.51
N SER A 259 0.86 4.48 -17.28
CA SER A 259 0.45 4.43 -18.68
C SER A 259 1.52 3.84 -19.62
N SER A 260 2.75 3.67 -19.12
CA SER A 260 3.83 2.95 -19.82
C SER A 260 3.77 1.43 -19.63
N LEU A 261 2.85 0.92 -18.81
CA LEU A 261 2.70 -0.52 -18.56
C LEU A 261 2.11 -1.24 -19.78
N GLN A 262 2.81 -2.27 -20.26
CA GLN A 262 2.22 -3.26 -21.16
C GLN A 262 1.49 -4.31 -20.34
N ILE A 263 0.17 -4.40 -20.52
CA ILE A 263 -0.69 -5.31 -19.76
C ILE A 263 -1.70 -5.98 -20.69
N SER A 264 -1.89 -7.29 -20.54
CA SER A 264 -2.93 -8.01 -21.28
C SER A 264 -4.32 -7.79 -20.66
N VAL A 265 -5.38 -8.00 -21.43
CA VAL A 265 -6.77 -7.85 -20.95
C VAL A 265 -7.02 -8.67 -19.67
N PRO A 266 -6.62 -9.95 -19.56
CA PRO A 266 -6.86 -10.72 -18.33
C PRO A 266 -6.02 -10.24 -17.14
N GLU A 267 -4.79 -9.79 -17.35
CA GLU A 267 -3.99 -9.16 -16.29
C GLU A 267 -4.61 -7.86 -15.80
N PHE A 268 -5.15 -7.05 -16.72
CA PHE A 268 -5.83 -5.82 -16.37
C PHE A 268 -7.12 -6.08 -15.60
N GLN A 269 -7.91 -7.07 -16.03
CA GLN A 269 -9.09 -7.51 -15.29
C GLN A 269 -8.71 -7.98 -13.87
N GLN A 270 -7.62 -8.76 -13.73
CA GLN A 270 -7.13 -9.22 -12.44
C GLN A 270 -6.61 -8.07 -11.57
N LEU A 271 -5.98 -7.05 -12.17
CA LEU A 271 -5.57 -5.85 -11.46
C LEU A 271 -6.78 -5.14 -10.85
N ILE A 272 -7.87 -4.99 -11.61
CA ILE A 272 -9.10 -4.38 -11.10
C ILE A 272 -9.72 -5.20 -9.98
N SER A 273 -9.74 -6.54 -10.10
CA SER A 273 -10.29 -7.37 -9.03
C SER A 273 -9.44 -7.35 -7.75
N HIS A 274 -8.12 -7.18 -7.90
CA HIS A 274 -7.17 -7.08 -6.79
C HIS A 274 -7.20 -5.73 -6.08
N GLU A 275 -7.34 -4.64 -6.84
CA GLU A 275 -7.14 -3.28 -6.33
C GLU A 275 -8.44 -2.51 -6.07
N VAL A 276 -9.52 -2.87 -6.75
CA VAL A 276 -10.76 -2.08 -6.76
C VAL A 276 -11.93 -2.85 -6.16
N GLU A 277 -12.26 -4.02 -6.72
CA GLU A 277 -13.50 -4.70 -6.38
C GLU A 277 -13.39 -6.20 -6.68
N PRO A 278 -13.44 -7.10 -5.69
CA PRO A 278 -13.71 -6.88 -4.26
C PRO A 278 -12.46 -6.71 -3.39
N GLY A 279 -11.27 -6.54 -3.97
CA GLY A 279 -10.00 -6.41 -3.24
C GLY A 279 -10.05 -5.41 -2.10
#